data_AF-A0A699VZJ2-F1
#
_entry.id   AF-A0A699VZJ2-F1
#
_cell.length_a   1.000
_cell.length_b   1.000
_cell.length_c   1.000
_cell.angle_alpha   90.00
_cell.angle_beta   90.00
_cell.angle_gamma   90.00
#
_symmetry.space_group_name_H-M   'P 1'
#
loop_
_entity.id
_entity.type
_entity.pdbx_description
1 polymer ?
#
loop_
_entity_poly.entity_id
_entity_poly.type
_entity_poly.pdbx_seq_one_letter_code
_entity_poly.pdbx_strand_id
1 'polypeptide(L)'
;TQRYQKLALLCERMFSEESNKIEKYIEGLPDMIHRSVVASKPKTMQETIEIANELMDKKIRTFAERETASKRKFKNTSRNTQNQQQQSNKR
;
A
#
# COMPACT_ATOMS: atom_id res chain seq x y z
N THR A 1 -4.72 47.39 -5.46
CA THR A 1 -3.29 47.43 -5.10
C THR A 1 -2.51 46.38 -5.89
N GLN A 2 -1.68 46.77 -6.85
CA GLN A 2 -0.93 45.90 -7.76
C GLN A 2 -0.07 44.81 -7.06
N ARG A 3 0.40 45.10 -5.84
CA ARG A 3 1.16 44.15 -5.00
C ARG A 3 0.37 42.89 -4.64
N TYR A 4 -0.92 43.00 -4.36
CA TYR A 4 -1.76 41.86 -4.00
C TYR A 4 -2.03 40.94 -5.21
N GLN A 5 -2.25 41.52 -6.38
CA GLN A 5 -2.40 40.75 -7.63
C GLN A 5 -1.14 39.95 -7.95
N LYS A 6 0.05 40.55 -7.76
CA LYS A 6 1.32 39.87 -8.00
C LYS A 6 1.57 38.71 -7.03
N LEU A 7 1.17 38.86 -5.76
CA LEU A 7 1.26 37.78 -4.77
C LEU A 7 0.29 36.63 -5.08
N ALA A 8 -0.96 36.93 -5.43
CA ALA A 8 -1.95 35.92 -5.78
C ALA A 8 -1.48 35.03 -6.94
N LEU A 9 -0.91 35.65 -7.99
CA LEU A 9 -0.38 34.92 -9.15
C LEU A 9 0.80 34.00 -8.78
N LEU A 10 1.69 34.44 -7.88
CA LEU A 10 2.81 33.62 -7.41
C LEU A 10 2.32 32.41 -6.60
N CYS A 11 1.34 32.62 -5.72
CA CYS A 11 0.72 31.55 -4.94
C CYS A 11 0.09 30.50 -5.87
N GLU A 12 -0.76 30.92 -6.80
CA GLU A 12 -1.43 30.01 -7.74
C GLU A 12 -0.42 29.17 -8.54
N ARG A 13 0.66 29.80 -9.04
CA ARG A 13 1.71 29.10 -9.79
C ARG A 13 2.45 28.07 -8.93
N MET A 14 2.80 28.41 -7.68
CA MET A 14 3.44 27.47 -6.76
C MET A 14 2.53 26.28 -6.43
N PHE A 15 1.25 26.53 -6.12
CA PHE A 15 0.29 25.46 -5.83
C PHE A 15 0.04 24.56 -7.03
N SER A 16 -0.07 25.14 -8.24
CA SER A 16 -0.24 24.38 -9.48
C SER A 16 0.97 23.51 -9.82
N GLU A 17 2.19 23.98 -9.53
CA GLU A 17 3.39 23.19 -9.77
C GLU A 17 3.46 22.00 -8.82
N GLU A 18 3.14 22.21 -7.54
CA GLU A 18 3.13 21.14 -6.53
C GLU A 18 2.03 20.11 -6.83
N SER A 19 0.83 20.54 -7.19
CA SER A 19 -0.27 19.61 -7.53
C SER A 19 0.07 18.75 -8.74
N ASN A 20 0.71 19.34 -9.77
CA ASN A 20 1.17 18.61 -10.94
C ASN A 20 2.25 17.57 -10.60
N LYS A 21 3.16 17.87 -9.65
CA LYS A 21 4.14 16.89 -9.17
C LYS A 21 3.46 15.72 -8.45
N ILE A 22 2.47 16.02 -7.61
CA ILE A 22 1.69 15.00 -6.89
C ILE A 22 0.94 14.10 -7.87
N GLU A 23 0.27 14.68 -8.87
CA GLU A 23 -0.48 13.92 -9.88
C GLU A 23 0.42 12.96 -10.66
N LYS A 24 1.57 13.45 -11.16
CA LYS A 24 2.56 12.61 -11.85
C LYS A 24 3.11 11.49 -10.98
N TYR A 25 3.32 11.75 -9.69
CA TYR A 25 3.76 10.72 -8.76
C TYR A 25 2.69 9.65 -8.58
N ILE A 26 1.43 10.06 -8.38
CA ILE A 26 0.30 9.14 -8.23
C ILE A 26 0.12 8.28 -9.49
N GLU A 27 0.22 8.86 -10.68
CA GLU A 27 0.12 8.15 -11.97
C GLU A 27 1.15 7.01 -12.10
N GLY A 28 2.34 7.16 -11.50
CA GLY A 28 3.38 6.14 -11.48
C GLY A 28 3.20 5.02 -10.45
N LEU A 29 2.16 5.07 -9.61
CA LEU A 29 1.97 4.09 -8.53
C LEU A 29 1.35 2.78 -9.02
N PRO A 30 1.69 1.64 -8.39
CA PRO A 30 0.99 0.38 -8.64
C PRO A 30 -0.50 0.46 -8.34
N ASP A 31 -1.34 -0.16 -9.18
CA ASP A 31 -2.80 -0.21 -9.04
C ASP A 31 -3.28 -0.61 -7.64
N MET A 32 -2.53 -1.49 -6.98
CA MET A 32 -2.84 -1.99 -5.64
C MET A 32 -2.94 -0.88 -4.58
N ILE A 33 -2.19 0.23 -4.75
CA ILE A 33 -2.16 1.35 -3.81
C ILE A 33 -2.68 2.66 -4.43
N HIS A 34 -2.71 2.78 -5.76
CA HIS A 34 -3.15 3.96 -6.50
C HIS A 34 -4.50 4.50 -5.99
N ARG A 35 -5.54 3.66 -5.96
CA ARG A 35 -6.89 4.07 -5.50
C ARG A 35 -6.88 4.60 -4.07
N SER A 36 -6.12 3.97 -3.19
CA SER A 36 -6.05 4.36 -1.79
C SER A 36 -5.33 5.70 -1.62
N VAL A 37 -4.25 5.94 -2.36
CA VAL A 37 -3.54 7.24 -2.34
C VAL A 37 -4.43 8.36 -2.88
N VAL A 38 -5.13 8.14 -4.01
CA VAL A 38 -6.09 9.10 -4.57
C VAL A 38 -7.20 9.44 -3.57
N ALA A 39 -7.74 8.43 -2.88
CA ALA A 39 -8.79 8.61 -1.89
C ALA A 39 -8.35 9.47 -0.69
N SER A 40 -7.06 9.40 -0.31
CA SER A 40 -6.50 10.17 0.79
C SER A 40 -6.30 11.66 0.48
N LYS A 41 -6.33 12.06 -0.81
CA LYS A 41 -6.20 13.45 -1.27
C LYS A 41 -5.00 14.19 -0.62
N PRO A 42 -3.77 13.70 -0.82
CA PRO A 42 -2.59 14.35 -0.26
C PRO A 42 -2.44 15.77 -0.80
N LYS A 43 -1.98 16.69 0.06
CA LYS A 43 -1.75 18.10 -0.27
C LYS A 43 -0.29 18.40 -0.59
N THR A 44 0.61 17.52 -0.16
CA THR A 44 2.06 17.68 -0.36
C THR A 44 2.67 16.42 -0.95
N MET A 45 3.82 16.57 -1.60
CA MET A 45 4.62 15.43 -2.06
C MET A 45 5.02 14.50 -0.91
N GLN A 46 5.35 15.05 0.26
CA GLN A 46 5.76 14.25 1.41
C GLN A 46 4.63 13.37 1.95
N GLU A 47 3.42 13.92 2.09
CA GLU A 47 2.25 13.13 2.48
C GLU A 47 1.98 11.99 1.48
N THR A 48 2.09 12.28 0.18
CA THR A 48 1.89 11.27 -0.86
C THR A 48 2.88 10.10 -0.71
N ILE A 49 4.16 10.41 -0.43
CA ILE A 49 5.22 9.41 -0.22
C ILE A 49 4.97 8.60 1.06
N GLU A 50 4.61 9.26 2.17
CA GLU A 50 4.31 8.57 3.43
C GLU A 50 3.13 7.61 3.29
N ILE A 51 2.03 8.06 2.67
CA ILE A 51 0.84 7.22 2.46
C ILE A 51 1.19 6.02 1.56
N ALA A 52 1.92 6.23 0.46
CA ALA A 52 2.31 5.15 -0.43
C ALA A 52 3.18 4.10 0.29
N ASN A 53 4.17 4.54 1.08
CA ASN A 53 5.03 3.66 1.86
C ASN A 53 4.25 2.89 2.92
N GLU A 54 3.38 3.57 3.68
CA GLU A 54 2.57 2.94 4.71
C GLU A 54 1.66 1.85 4.12
N LEU A 55 1.07 2.11 2.95
CA LEU A 55 0.23 1.14 2.23
C LEU A 55 1.04 -0.07 1.75
N MET A 56 2.23 0.14 1.18
CA MET A 56 3.10 -0.97 0.78
C MET A 56 3.50 -1.83 1.97
N ASP A 57 3.93 -1.21 3.06
CA ASP A 57 4.32 -1.89 4.29
C ASP A 57 3.17 -2.72 4.88
N LYS A 58 1.96 -2.15 4.93
CA LYS A 58 0.75 -2.86 5.39
C LYS A 58 0.45 -4.09 4.54
N LYS A 59 0.59 -3.97 3.20
CA LYS A 59 0.38 -5.10 2.29
C LYS A 59 1.43 -6.19 2.50
N ILE A 60 2.71 -5.83 2.59
CA ILE A 60 3.81 -6.78 2.84
C ILE A 60 3.58 -7.54 4.15
N ARG A 61 3.26 -6.83 5.24
CA ARG A 61 2.94 -7.45 6.54
C ARG A 61 1.78 -8.43 6.43
N THR A 62 0.69 -8.05 5.75
CA THR A 62 -0.47 -8.92 5.53
C THR A 62 -0.11 -10.18 4.73
N PHE A 63 0.74 -10.07 3.71
CA PHE A 63 1.19 -11.22 2.93
C PHE A 63 2.04 -12.18 3.75
N ALA A 64 3.00 -11.66 4.53
CA ALA A 64 3.84 -12.47 5.41
C ALA A 64 3.01 -13.23 6.47
N GLU A 65 2.02 -12.58 7.06
CA GLU A 65 1.10 -13.22 8.02
C GLU A 65 0.29 -14.35 7.38
N ARG A 66 -0.23 -14.13 6.17
CA ARG A 66 -0.98 -15.16 5.43
C ARG A 66 -0.09 -16.34 5.05
N GLU A 67 1.14 -16.08 4.61
CA GLU A 67 2.07 -17.14 4.23
C GLU A 67 2.43 -18.03 5.43
N THR A 68 2.74 -17.42 6.57
CA THR A 68 3.06 -18.16 7.81
C THR A 68 1.86 -18.94 8.33
N ALA A 69 0.64 -18.36 8.27
CA ALA A 69 -0.59 -19.06 8.62
C ALA A 69 -0.85 -20.27 7.71
N SER A 70 -0.65 -20.10 6.39
CA SER A 70 -0.81 -21.17 5.40
C SER A 70 0.18 -22.31 5.63
N LYS A 71 1.47 -21.99 5.85
CA LYS A 71 2.52 -22.98 6.15
C LYS A 71 2.22 -23.80 7.40
N ARG A 72 1.72 -23.16 8.47
CA ARG A 72 1.28 -23.86 9.69
C ARG A 72 0.13 -24.82 9.40
N LYS A 73 -0.89 -24.39 8.65
CA LYS A 73 -2.02 -25.25 8.26
C LYS A 73 -1.55 -26.45 7.44
N PHE A 74 -0.71 -26.23 6.43
CA PHE A 74 -0.17 -27.32 5.60
C PHE A 74 0.60 -28.35 6.43
N LYS A 75 1.48 -27.91 7.32
CA LYS A 75 2.24 -28.80 8.21
C LYS A 75 1.34 -29.61 9.14
N ASN A 76 0.27 -28.99 9.65
CA ASN A 76 -0.70 -29.68 10.52
C ASN A 76 -1.52 -30.72 9.74
N THR A 77 -1.99 -30.38 8.54
CA THR A 77 -2.71 -31.33 7.67
C THR A 77 -1.84 -32.50 7.26
N SER A 78 -0.59 -32.26 6.85
CA SER A 78 0.36 -33.31 6.49
C SER A 78 0.62 -34.30 7.64
N ARG A 79 0.82 -33.80 8.87
CA ARG A 79 1.06 -34.63 10.05
C ARG A 79 -0.17 -35.46 10.46
N ASN A 80 -1.37 -34.89 10.30
CA ASN A 80 -2.64 -35.60 10.50
C ASN A 80 -2.75 -36.79 9.53
N THR A 81 -2.58 -36.56 8.22
CA THR A 81 -2.76 -37.61 7.22
C THR A 81 -1.77 -38.77 7.41
N GLN A 82 -0.53 -38.47 7.77
CA GLN A 82 0.48 -39.49 8.05
C GLN A 82 0.11 -40.35 9.27
N ASN A 83 -0.39 -39.73 10.35
CA ASN A 83 -0.84 -40.45 11.54
C ASN A 83 -2.05 -41.35 11.26
N GLN A 84 -3.01 -40.88 10.43
CA GLN A 84 -4.16 -41.71 10.04
C GLN A 84 -3.75 -42.94 9.21
N GLN A 85 -2.85 -42.77 8.23
CA GLN A 85 -2.35 -43.91 7.44
C GLN A 85 -1.58 -44.93 8.30
N GLN A 86 -0.80 -44.47 9.29
CA GLN A 86 -0.12 -45.38 10.21
C GLN A 86 -1.07 -46.14 11.14
N GLN A 87 -2.20 -45.54 11.53
CA GLN A 87 -3.23 -46.23 12.30
C GLN A 87 -4.03 -47.23 11.46
N SER A 88 -4.32 -46.93 10.18
CA SER A 88 -5.01 -47.88 9.30
C SER A 88 -4.18 -49.11 8.95
N ASN A 89 -2.85 -48.95 8.87
CA ASN A 89 -1.93 -50.02 8.48
C ASN A 89 -1.53 -50.94 9.66
N LYS A 90 -2.07 -50.72 10.87
CA LYS A 90 -1.86 -51.56 12.05
C LYS A 90 -3.05 -52.50 12.36
N ARG A 91 -4.04 -52.57 11.48
CA ARG A 91 -5.09 -53.61 11.46
C ARG A 91 -4.72 -54.68 10.45
#